data_AF-A0A2S2NC18-F1
#
_entry.id   AF-A0A2S2NC18-F1
#
_cell.length_a   1.000
_cell.length_b   1.000
_cell.length_c   1.000
_cell.angle_alpha   90.00
_cell.angle_beta   90.00
_cell.angle_gamma   90.00
#
_symmetry.space_group_name_H-M   'P 1'
#
loop_
_entity.id
_entity.type
_entity.pdbx_description
1 polymer ?
#
loop_
_entity_poly.entity_id
_entity_poly.type
_entity_poly.pdbx_seq_one_letter_code
_entity_poly.pdbx_strand_id
1 'polypeptide(L)'
;SISFFYYLTKQHIYELAFSFLKTKCAELNLNLKLTTIVADFEESIHAGAKMIWPLIQVIGCRFHLTQSWWRKIQEIGLTDVYKNKNCESGIWLRKIFGLSFLSPKEVSDCFIEEFMAHCPNDPKMSIFCDYLTENYIDEFSRFPPNVWASFSISSERTTNSCESFHAKLNSLFTKSHPNIFLFIHVLNTRIQTDTYIILSSGVARIFFSGGGGG
;
A
#
# COMPACT_ATOMS: atom_id res chain seq x y z
N SER A 1 7.31 -42.25 -1.26
CA SER A 1 6.44 -41.16 -0.75
C SER A 1 6.95 -39.87 -1.35
N ILE A 2 6.34 -39.39 -2.44
CA ILE A 2 6.77 -38.18 -3.16
C ILE A 2 6.00 -37.02 -2.54
N SER A 3 6.70 -36.19 -1.75
CA SER A 3 6.13 -34.99 -1.16
C SER A 3 6.07 -33.90 -2.23
N PHE A 4 4.90 -33.73 -2.84
CA PHE A 4 4.58 -32.60 -3.71
C PHE A 4 4.32 -31.36 -2.85
N PHE A 5 5.38 -30.67 -2.43
CA PHE A 5 5.26 -29.25 -2.07
C PHE A 5 5.36 -28.44 -3.37
N TYR A 6 4.22 -28.22 -4.04
CA TYR A 6 4.14 -27.14 -5.03
C TYR A 6 4.35 -25.83 -4.26
N TYR A 7 5.50 -25.19 -4.45
CA TYR A 7 5.68 -23.81 -4.02
C TYR A 7 4.76 -22.93 -4.86
N LEU A 8 3.58 -22.61 -4.32
CA LEU A 8 2.68 -21.65 -4.93
C LEU A 8 3.38 -20.29 -4.99
N THR A 9 3.32 -19.62 -6.14
CA THR A 9 3.82 -18.26 -6.26
C THR A 9 2.96 -17.32 -5.41
N LYS A 10 3.53 -16.20 -4.94
CA LYS A 10 2.75 -15.18 -4.21
C LYS A 10 1.53 -14.74 -4.99
N GLN A 11 1.67 -14.54 -6.30
CA GLN A 11 0.55 -14.20 -7.18
C GLN A 11 -0.57 -15.23 -7.07
N HIS A 12 -0.26 -16.52 -7.18
CA HIS A 12 -1.27 -17.58 -7.09
C HIS A 12 -1.94 -17.62 -5.72
N ILE A 13 -1.21 -17.32 -4.65
CA ILE A 13 -1.78 -17.18 -3.30
C ILE A 13 -2.82 -16.04 -3.27
N TYR A 14 -2.52 -14.88 -3.87
CA TYR A 14 -3.48 -13.78 -3.96
C TYR A 14 -4.69 -14.13 -4.83
N GLU A 15 -4.49 -14.81 -5.96
CA GLU A 15 -5.59 -15.30 -6.82
C GLU A 15 -6.55 -16.20 -6.04
N LEU A 16 -6.01 -17.15 -5.26
CA LEU A 16 -6.80 -18.03 -4.41
C LEU A 16 -7.56 -17.25 -3.33
N ALA A 17 -6.90 -16.32 -2.65
CA ALA A 17 -7.51 -15.50 -1.61
C ALA A 17 -8.65 -14.63 -2.15
N PHE A 18 -8.43 -13.97 -3.29
CA PHE A 18 -9.44 -13.14 -3.95
C PHE A 18 -10.60 -13.95 -4.53
N SER A 19 -10.32 -15.13 -5.09
CA SER A 19 -11.36 -16.06 -5.55
C SER A 19 -12.25 -16.53 -4.41
N PHE A 20 -11.63 -16.85 -3.26
CA PHE A 20 -12.36 -17.23 -2.06
C PHE A 20 -13.23 -16.09 -1.54
N LEU A 21 -12.70 -14.86 -1.48
CA LEU A 21 -13.46 -13.67 -1.09
C LEU A 21 -14.68 -13.46 -1.99
N LYS A 22 -14.47 -13.49 -3.31
CA LYS A 22 -15.54 -13.34 -4.31
C LYS A 22 -16.63 -14.39 -4.14
N THR A 23 -16.23 -15.65 -3.91
CA THR A 23 -17.15 -16.77 -3.67
C THR A 23 -17.95 -16.58 -2.39
N LYS A 24 -17.29 -16.21 -1.28
CA LYS A 24 -17.97 -16.00 0.00
C LYS A 24 -18.94 -14.83 -0.03
N CYS A 25 -18.60 -13.73 -0.72
CA CYS A 25 -19.54 -12.63 -0.92
C CYS A 25 -20.78 -13.10 -1.70
N ALA A 26 -20.60 -13.89 -2.75
CA ALA A 26 -21.72 -14.45 -3.52
C ALA A 26 -22.61 -15.37 -2.68
N GLU A 27 -22.03 -16.25 -1.86
CA GLU A 27 -22.77 -17.12 -0.92
C GLU A 27 -23.63 -16.31 0.07
N LEU A 28 -23.15 -15.12 0.47
CA LEU A 28 -23.86 -14.19 1.36
C LEU A 28 -24.83 -13.24 0.62
N ASN A 29 -25.06 -13.44 -0.69
CA ASN A 29 -25.83 -12.55 -1.56
C ASN A 29 -25.31 -11.11 -1.58
N LEU A 30 -24.02 -10.91 -1.33
CA LEU A 30 -23.33 -9.62 -1.44
C LEU A 30 -22.75 -9.47 -2.86
N ASN A 31 -23.33 -8.59 -3.66
CA ASN A 31 -22.83 -8.30 -5.00
C ASN A 31 -21.60 -7.39 -4.93
N LEU A 32 -20.41 -7.99 -4.88
CA LEU A 32 -19.15 -7.26 -4.80
C LEU A 32 -18.78 -6.64 -6.16
N LYS A 33 -19.23 -5.41 -6.39
CA LYS A 33 -18.79 -4.57 -7.53
C LYS A 33 -17.51 -3.82 -7.15
N LEU A 34 -16.40 -4.55 -7.12
CA LEU A 34 -15.11 -3.95 -6.81
C LEU A 34 -14.58 -3.20 -8.05
N THR A 35 -14.45 -1.87 -7.95
CA THR A 35 -13.89 -1.00 -9.00
C THR A 35 -12.43 -0.63 -8.73
N THR A 36 -12.04 -0.61 -7.46
CA THR A 36 -10.70 -0.21 -7.02
C THR A 36 -10.19 -1.14 -5.93
N ILE A 37 -8.88 -1.43 -5.96
CA ILE A 37 -8.15 -2.06 -4.86
C ILE A 37 -6.97 -1.17 -4.48
N VAL A 38 -6.80 -0.95 -3.17
CA VAL A 38 -5.60 -0.32 -2.62
C VAL A 38 -4.67 -1.41 -2.11
N ALA A 39 -3.45 -1.46 -2.64
CA ALA A 39 -2.47 -2.49 -2.32
C ALA A 39 -1.10 -1.88 -2.03
N ASP A 40 -0.21 -2.64 -1.41
CA ASP A 40 1.19 -2.29 -1.31
C ASP A 40 1.90 -2.40 -2.68
N PHE A 41 3.19 -2.10 -2.71
CA PHE A 41 4.01 -2.11 -3.94
C PHE A 41 4.62 -3.50 -4.18
N GLU A 42 3.78 -4.53 -4.13
CA GLU A 42 4.15 -5.90 -4.50
C GLU A 42 3.42 -6.30 -5.80
N GLU A 43 4.17 -6.67 -6.84
CA GLU A 43 3.57 -6.99 -8.15
C GLU A 43 2.57 -8.16 -8.08
N SER A 44 2.84 -9.15 -7.22
CA SER A 44 2.01 -10.35 -7.13
C SER A 44 0.57 -10.07 -6.70
N ILE A 45 0.34 -9.12 -5.80
CA ILE A 45 -1.02 -8.74 -5.39
C ILE A 45 -1.74 -7.98 -6.49
N HIS A 46 -1.03 -7.13 -7.25
CA HIS A 46 -1.60 -6.41 -8.40
C HIS A 46 -2.00 -7.39 -9.51
N ALA A 47 -1.11 -8.32 -9.84
CA ALA A 47 -1.35 -9.35 -10.85
C ALA A 47 -2.51 -10.27 -10.42
N GLY A 48 -2.51 -10.75 -9.18
CA GLY A 48 -3.58 -11.60 -8.66
C GLY A 48 -4.94 -10.90 -8.65
N ALA A 49 -4.99 -9.61 -8.28
CA ALA A 49 -6.23 -8.84 -8.30
C ALA A 49 -6.77 -8.68 -9.73
N LYS A 50 -5.90 -8.32 -10.68
CA LYS A 50 -6.27 -8.20 -12.10
C LYS A 50 -6.69 -9.53 -12.72
N MET A 51 -6.17 -10.65 -12.21
CA MET A 51 -6.61 -11.96 -12.69
C MET A 51 -8.08 -12.25 -12.30
N ILE A 52 -8.48 -11.88 -11.07
CA ILE A 52 -9.85 -12.14 -10.57
C ILE A 52 -10.85 -11.05 -11.01
N TRP A 53 -10.38 -9.81 -11.16
CA TRP A 53 -11.12 -8.65 -11.63
C TRP A 53 -10.32 -7.90 -12.70
N PRO A 54 -10.45 -8.27 -13.99
CA PRO A 54 -9.63 -7.69 -15.07
C PRO A 54 -9.74 -6.16 -15.24
N LEU A 55 -10.88 -5.58 -14.86
CA LEU A 55 -11.14 -4.15 -14.96
C LEU A 55 -10.83 -3.38 -13.66
N ILE A 56 -10.24 -4.03 -12.66
CA ILE A 56 -9.95 -3.38 -11.39
C ILE A 56 -8.89 -2.30 -11.56
N GLN A 57 -9.15 -1.12 -11.00
CA GLN A 57 -8.11 -0.12 -10.83
C GLN A 57 -7.27 -0.48 -9.61
N VAL A 58 -5.97 -0.67 -9.81
CA VAL A 58 -5.01 -0.85 -8.71
C VAL A 58 -4.46 0.50 -8.32
N ILE A 59 -4.56 0.83 -7.04
CA ILE A 59 -4.03 2.04 -6.44
C ILE A 59 -2.96 1.67 -5.42
N GLY A 60 -1.79 2.26 -5.56
CA GLY A 60 -0.69 2.14 -4.61
C GLY A 60 -1.03 2.80 -3.29
N CYS A 61 -0.85 2.07 -2.20
CA CYS A 61 -1.08 2.55 -0.85
C CYS A 61 -0.03 3.60 -0.47
N ARG A 62 -0.47 4.83 -0.19
CA ARG A 62 0.42 5.94 0.16
C ARG A 62 1.30 5.63 1.38
N PHE A 63 0.78 4.91 2.38
CA PHE A 63 1.57 4.47 3.54
C PHE A 63 2.77 3.62 3.13
N HIS A 64 2.55 2.63 2.27
CA HIS A 64 3.60 1.74 1.83
C HIS A 64 4.56 2.42 0.84
N LEU A 65 4.09 3.43 0.09
CA LEU A 65 4.95 4.28 -0.74
C LEU A 65 5.95 5.03 0.13
N THR A 66 5.45 5.78 1.12
CA THR A 66 6.30 6.59 2.01
C THR A 66 7.26 5.71 2.81
N GLN A 67 6.81 4.54 3.27
CA GLN A 67 7.69 3.57 3.91
C GLN A 67 8.77 3.02 2.97
N SER A 68 8.47 2.79 1.70
CA SER A 68 9.46 2.27 0.74
C SER A 68 10.54 3.31 0.46
N TRP A 69 10.14 4.56 0.24
CA TRP A 69 11.08 5.68 0.07
C TRP A 69 11.91 5.91 1.33
N TRP A 70 11.27 5.86 2.51
CA TRP A 70 11.97 5.98 3.79
C TRP A 70 13.00 4.86 4.00
N ARG A 71 12.64 3.60 3.73
CA ARG A 71 13.56 2.47 3.82
C ARG A 71 14.75 2.65 2.89
N LYS A 72 14.54 3.14 1.66
CA LYS A 72 15.66 3.41 0.74
C LYS A 72 16.58 4.50 1.27
N ILE A 73 16.04 5.60 1.80
CA ILE A 73 16.82 6.67 2.46
C ILE A 73 17.67 6.11 3.62
N GLN A 74 17.12 5.18 4.40
CA GLN A 74 17.86 4.52 5.48
C GLN A 74 18.97 3.62 4.95
N GLU A 75 18.67 2.78 3.95
CA GLU A 75 19.58 1.83 3.31
C GLU A 75 20.84 2.51 2.75
N ILE A 76 20.67 3.66 2.08
CA ILE A 76 21.78 4.44 1.50
C ILE A 76 22.50 5.31 2.53
N GLY A 77 22.07 5.30 3.80
CA GLY A 77 22.71 6.03 4.89
C GLY A 77 22.49 7.55 4.82
N LEU A 78 21.29 7.99 4.46
CA LEU A 78 20.86 9.40 4.46
C LEU A 78 19.94 9.74 5.65
N THR A 79 19.77 8.84 6.61
CA THR A 79 18.88 9.01 7.78
C THR A 79 19.15 10.31 8.55
N ASP A 80 20.40 10.61 8.86
CA ASP A 80 20.75 11.79 9.67
C ASP A 80 20.57 13.09 8.87
N VAL A 81 20.89 13.06 7.57
CA VAL A 81 20.63 14.16 6.63
C VAL A 81 19.13 14.46 6.57
N TYR A 82 18.30 13.43 6.41
CA TYR A 82 16.84 13.56 6.37
C TYR A 82 16.27 14.12 7.69
N LYS A 83 16.79 13.68 8.84
CA LYS A 83 16.30 14.13 10.16
C LYS A 83 16.73 15.54 10.52
N ASN A 84 17.84 16.02 9.96
CA ASN A 84 18.29 17.38 10.17
C ASN A 84 17.35 18.37 9.45
N LYS A 85 16.58 19.13 10.24
CA LYS A 85 15.59 20.08 9.72
C LYS A 85 16.23 21.30 9.04
N ASN A 86 17.47 21.63 9.39
CA ASN A 86 18.19 22.80 8.90
C ASN A 86 19.11 22.47 7.72
N CYS A 87 19.22 21.20 7.33
CA CYS A 87 20.01 20.77 6.18
C CYS A 87 19.19 20.91 4.90
N GLU A 88 19.70 21.63 3.90
CA GLU A 88 19.06 21.79 2.59
C GLU A 88 18.81 20.44 1.91
N SER A 89 19.80 19.55 1.94
CA SER A 89 19.65 18.17 1.46
C SER A 89 18.55 17.40 2.17
N GLY A 90 18.40 17.61 3.49
CA GLY A 90 17.30 17.05 4.27
C GLY A 90 15.94 17.63 3.89
N ILE A 91 15.87 18.93 3.62
CA ILE A 91 14.65 19.60 3.13
C ILE A 91 14.27 19.03 1.76
N TRP A 92 15.24 18.89 0.85
CA TRP A 92 15.03 18.33 -0.49
C TRP A 92 14.46 16.92 -0.41
N LEU A 93 15.06 16.02 0.38
CA LEU A 93 14.56 14.65 0.58
C LEU A 93 13.11 14.62 1.10
N ARG A 94 12.75 15.53 2.01
CA ARG A 94 11.37 15.61 2.53
C ARG A 94 10.39 16.14 1.48
N LYS A 95 10.81 17.07 0.63
CA LYS A 95 9.96 17.61 -0.45
C LYS A 95 9.60 16.55 -1.48
N ILE A 96 10.46 15.56 -1.74
CA ILE A 96 10.19 14.44 -2.66
C ILE A 96 8.89 13.70 -2.29
N PHE A 97 8.59 13.55 -0.99
CA PHE A 97 7.35 12.93 -0.52
C PHE A 97 6.09 13.69 -0.98
N GLY A 98 6.24 14.96 -1.36
CA GLY A 98 5.22 15.81 -1.96
C GLY A 98 4.77 15.35 -3.34
N LEU A 99 5.60 14.62 -4.10
CA LEU A 99 5.24 14.11 -5.44
C LEU A 99 3.97 13.24 -5.41
N SER A 100 3.70 12.58 -4.27
CA SER A 100 2.49 11.76 -4.08
C SER A 100 1.17 12.54 -4.22
N PHE A 101 1.22 13.87 -4.12
CA PHE A 101 0.06 14.76 -4.20
C PHE A 101 -0.10 15.44 -5.56
N LEU A 102 0.77 15.16 -6.53
CA LEU A 102 0.62 15.67 -7.89
C LEU A 102 -0.39 14.84 -8.67
N SER A 103 -0.89 15.39 -9.78
CA SER A 103 -1.55 14.54 -10.76
C SER A 103 -0.50 13.61 -11.40
N PRO A 104 -0.86 12.36 -11.76
CA PRO A 104 0.11 11.42 -12.35
C PRO A 104 0.88 11.94 -13.55
N LYS A 105 0.26 12.82 -14.35
CA LYS A 105 0.88 13.37 -15.57
C LYS A 105 1.96 14.42 -15.28
N GLU A 106 1.90 15.07 -14.12
CA GLU A 106 2.83 16.13 -13.73
C GLU A 106 4.05 15.58 -12.98
N VAL A 107 4.01 14.32 -12.54
CA VAL A 107 5.05 13.75 -11.67
C VAL A 107 6.43 13.74 -12.34
N SER A 108 6.51 13.27 -13.60
CA SER A 108 7.80 13.14 -14.30
C SER A 108 8.40 14.51 -14.58
N ASP A 109 7.60 15.42 -15.17
CA ASP A 109 8.03 16.80 -15.45
C ASP A 109 8.46 17.53 -14.17
N CYS A 110 7.67 17.45 -13.09
CA CYS A 110 8.03 18.06 -11.82
C CYS A 110 9.31 17.45 -11.24
N PHE A 111 9.48 16.12 -11.31
CA PHE A 111 10.69 15.47 -10.81
C PHE A 111 11.93 15.94 -11.57
N ILE A 112 11.88 16.03 -12.89
CA ILE A 112 13.02 16.42 -13.73
C ILE A 112 13.30 17.92 -13.58
N GLU A 113 12.30 18.77 -13.78
CA GLU A 113 12.51 20.22 -13.90
C GLU A 113 12.70 20.90 -12.54
N GLU A 114 12.04 20.42 -11.47
CA GLU A 114 12.12 21.04 -10.14
C GLU A 114 13.07 20.29 -9.20
N PHE A 115 12.95 18.95 -9.13
CA PHE A 115 13.71 18.18 -8.13
C PHE A 115 15.13 17.87 -8.58
N MET A 116 15.32 17.39 -9.81
CA MET A 116 16.65 17.03 -10.32
C MET A 116 17.52 18.26 -10.56
N ALA A 117 16.94 19.38 -11.03
CA ALA A 117 17.65 20.65 -11.19
C ALA A 117 18.24 21.20 -9.87
N HIS A 118 17.60 20.88 -8.74
CA HIS A 118 18.01 21.29 -7.40
C HIS A 118 18.51 20.12 -6.54
N CYS A 119 18.85 18.99 -7.16
CA CYS A 119 19.35 17.82 -6.45
C CYS A 119 20.72 18.14 -5.80
N PRO A 120 20.90 17.90 -4.48
CA PRO A 120 22.18 18.13 -3.83
C PRO A 120 23.29 17.29 -4.45
N ASN A 121 24.48 17.87 -4.59
CA ASN A 121 25.65 17.20 -5.14
C ASN A 121 26.26 16.20 -4.13
N ASP A 122 25.61 15.04 -4.01
CA ASP A 122 26.02 13.91 -3.17
C ASP A 122 25.72 12.60 -3.94
N PRO A 123 26.70 11.69 -4.11
CA PRO A 123 26.48 10.41 -4.79
C PRO A 123 25.32 9.59 -4.23
N LYS A 124 25.03 9.69 -2.92
CA LYS A 124 23.89 9.01 -2.31
C LYS A 124 22.54 9.56 -2.79
N MET A 125 22.48 10.86 -3.11
CA MET A 125 21.27 11.46 -3.69
C MET A 125 21.03 10.94 -5.10
N SER A 126 22.08 10.82 -5.92
CA SER A 126 21.97 10.21 -7.25
C SER A 126 21.43 8.78 -7.18
N ILE A 127 21.95 7.95 -6.26
CA ILE A 127 21.44 6.58 -6.04
C ILE A 127 19.95 6.58 -5.65
N PHE A 128 19.51 7.56 -4.86
CA PHE A 128 18.10 7.69 -4.50
C PHE A 128 17.24 8.11 -5.70
N CYS A 129 17.71 9.06 -6.52
CA CYS A 129 17.02 9.49 -7.74
C CYS A 129 16.91 8.36 -8.77
N ASP A 130 17.97 7.58 -8.97
CA ASP A 130 17.96 6.43 -9.87
C ASP A 130 16.92 5.40 -9.42
N TYR A 131 16.92 5.09 -8.11
CA TYR A 131 15.91 4.23 -7.51
C TYR A 131 14.47 4.74 -7.73
N LEU A 132 14.23 6.04 -7.54
CA LEU A 132 12.91 6.63 -7.78
C LEU A 132 12.52 6.55 -9.25
N THR A 133 13.45 6.82 -10.15
CA THR A 133 13.23 6.81 -11.60
C THR A 133 12.83 5.41 -12.07
N GLU A 134 13.61 4.40 -11.71
CA GLU A 134 13.37 3.00 -12.09
C GLU A 134 12.07 2.43 -11.53
N ASN A 135 11.67 2.84 -10.32
CA ASN A 135 10.57 2.20 -9.61
C ASN A 135 9.26 3.00 -9.62
N TYR A 136 9.28 4.33 -9.78
CA TYR A 136 8.12 5.17 -9.51
C TYR A 136 7.86 6.31 -10.51
N ILE A 137 8.91 6.96 -11.06
CA ILE A 137 8.73 8.21 -11.80
C ILE A 137 8.48 7.97 -13.29
N ASP A 138 9.27 7.09 -13.92
CA ASP A 138 9.18 6.85 -15.36
C ASP A 138 7.82 6.24 -15.74
N GLU A 139 7.35 6.51 -16.96
CA GLU A 139 6.08 5.95 -17.44
C GLU A 139 6.11 4.41 -17.57
N PHE A 140 7.30 3.85 -17.77
CA PHE A 140 7.59 2.42 -17.81
C PHE A 140 8.25 1.91 -16.52
N SER A 141 8.30 2.74 -15.47
CA SER A 141 8.81 2.30 -14.18
C SER A 141 8.01 1.12 -13.62
N ARG A 142 8.60 0.41 -12.67
CA ARG A 142 7.97 -0.77 -12.03
C ARG A 142 6.56 -0.47 -11.49
N PHE A 143 6.38 0.73 -10.92
CA PHE A 143 5.10 1.22 -10.42
C PHE A 143 4.88 2.67 -10.89
N PRO A 144 4.31 2.86 -12.09
CA PRO A 144 4.24 4.18 -12.70
C PRO A 144 3.31 5.15 -11.94
N PRO A 145 3.44 6.48 -12.16
CA PRO A 145 2.72 7.50 -11.40
C PRO A 145 1.20 7.32 -11.34
N ASN A 146 0.58 6.75 -12.37
CA ASN A 146 -0.86 6.48 -12.40
C ASN A 146 -1.31 5.44 -11.35
N VAL A 147 -0.39 4.67 -10.79
CA VAL A 147 -0.67 3.75 -9.68
C VAL A 147 -0.71 4.50 -8.34
N TRP A 148 0.17 5.47 -8.11
CA TRP A 148 0.46 5.95 -6.74
C TRP A 148 0.33 7.46 -6.52
N ALA A 149 0.38 8.29 -7.56
CA ALA A 149 0.19 9.73 -7.46
C ALA A 149 -1.30 10.08 -7.55
N SER A 150 -1.75 11.05 -6.75
CA SER A 150 -3.11 11.58 -6.86
C SER A 150 -3.19 12.96 -6.23
N PHE A 151 -3.77 13.89 -6.98
CA PHE A 151 -4.12 15.21 -6.48
C PHE A 151 -5.26 15.17 -5.45
N SER A 152 -6.18 14.19 -5.57
CA SER A 152 -7.26 14.03 -4.61
C SER A 152 -6.81 13.28 -3.35
N ILE A 153 -7.11 13.85 -2.19
CA ILE A 153 -6.99 13.19 -0.88
C ILE A 153 -8.23 12.29 -0.73
N SER A 154 -8.22 11.12 -1.35
CA SER A 154 -9.29 10.14 -1.14
C SER A 154 -9.05 9.39 0.18
N SER A 155 -10.13 8.98 0.87
CA SER A 155 -10.03 8.24 2.14
C SER A 155 -9.26 6.92 1.96
N GLU A 156 -9.31 6.31 0.77
CA GLU A 156 -8.57 5.10 0.44
C GLU A 156 -7.03 5.32 0.39
N ARG A 157 -6.58 6.58 0.37
CA ARG A 157 -5.16 6.99 0.40
C ARG A 157 -4.72 7.56 1.75
N THR A 158 -5.64 7.64 2.73
CA THR A 158 -5.29 8.01 4.10
C THR A 158 -4.73 6.80 4.84
N THR A 159 -3.55 6.96 5.45
CA THR A 159 -2.82 5.86 6.07
C THR A 159 -3.44 5.41 7.39
N ASN A 160 -4.38 6.19 7.94
CA ASN A 160 -5.03 5.96 9.23
C ASN A 160 -5.65 4.56 9.37
N SER A 161 -6.33 4.04 8.34
CA SER A 161 -6.97 2.72 8.44
C SER A 161 -5.95 1.58 8.45
N CYS A 162 -4.92 1.66 7.62
CA CYS A 162 -3.82 0.69 7.63
C CYS A 162 -3.02 0.79 8.94
N GLU A 163 -2.64 2.00 9.37
CA GLU A 163 -1.93 2.24 10.63
C GLU A 163 -2.74 1.76 11.84
N SER A 164 -4.04 2.05 11.87
CA SER A 164 -4.98 1.57 12.89
C SER A 164 -5.05 0.05 12.91
N PHE A 165 -5.20 -0.59 11.76
CA PHE A 165 -5.24 -2.04 11.67
C PHE A 165 -3.92 -2.68 12.08
N HIS A 166 -2.79 -2.16 11.60
CA HIS A 166 -1.46 -2.63 11.99
C HIS A 166 -1.19 -2.45 13.49
N ALA A 167 -1.54 -1.28 14.06
CA ALA A 167 -1.41 -1.01 15.48
C ALA A 167 -2.30 -1.95 16.31
N LYS A 168 -3.57 -2.13 15.90
CA LYS A 168 -4.49 -3.07 16.54
C LYS A 168 -3.95 -4.49 16.47
N LEU A 169 -3.56 -4.95 15.28
CA LEU A 169 -3.02 -6.29 15.06
C LEU A 169 -1.77 -6.53 15.92
N ASN A 170 -0.81 -5.60 15.93
CA ASN A 170 0.38 -5.70 16.76
C ASN A 170 0.05 -5.69 18.25
N SER A 171 -0.95 -4.91 18.69
CA SER A 171 -1.38 -4.90 20.09
C SER A 171 -1.97 -6.24 20.56
N LEU A 172 -2.49 -7.06 19.64
CA LEU A 172 -3.05 -8.38 19.95
C LEU A 172 -1.96 -9.45 20.15
N PHE A 173 -0.70 -9.16 19.77
CA PHE A 173 0.43 -10.08 19.93
C PHE A 173 1.43 -9.55 20.94
N THR A 174 1.77 -10.37 21.93
CA THR A 174 2.78 -10.03 22.96
C THR A 174 4.22 -10.32 22.52
N LYS A 175 4.40 -10.90 21.33
CA LYS A 175 5.70 -11.26 20.73
C LYS A 175 5.72 -10.82 19.27
N SER A 176 6.87 -10.30 18.81
CA SER A 176 7.05 -9.85 17.42
C SER A 176 6.94 -10.97 16.37
N HIS A 177 7.11 -12.24 16.79
CA HIS A 177 6.98 -13.42 15.93
C HIS A 177 6.18 -14.52 16.65
N PRO A 178 4.83 -14.45 16.67
CA PRO A 178 4.00 -15.49 17.25
C PRO A 178 4.09 -16.78 16.41
N ASN A 179 4.04 -17.95 17.06
CA ASN A 179 3.92 -19.21 16.32
C ASN A 179 2.55 -19.31 15.62
N ILE A 180 2.46 -20.15 14.60
CA ILE A 180 1.25 -20.26 13.75
C ILE A 180 -0.02 -20.60 14.54
N PHE A 181 0.07 -21.40 15.61
CA PHE A 181 -1.09 -21.75 16.45
C PHE A 181 -1.59 -20.56 17.24
N LEU A 182 -0.67 -19.76 17.81
CA LEU A 182 -1.00 -18.52 18.51
C LEU A 182 -1.59 -17.50 17.54
N PHE A 183 -1.05 -17.41 16.33
CA PHE A 183 -1.56 -16.56 15.27
C PHE A 183 -3.00 -16.91 14.90
N ILE A 184 -3.27 -18.19 14.58
CA ILE A 184 -4.63 -18.67 14.26
C ILE A 184 -5.59 -18.47 15.43
N HIS A 185 -5.16 -18.73 16.66
CA HIS A 185 -5.99 -18.53 17.84
C HIS A 185 -6.43 -17.07 17.99
N VAL A 186 -5.52 -16.11 17.83
CA VAL A 186 -5.83 -14.68 17.89
C VAL A 186 -6.76 -14.25 16.76
N LEU A 187 -6.56 -14.76 15.54
CA LEU A 187 -7.45 -14.47 14.41
C LEU A 187 -8.89 -14.91 14.70
N ASN A 188 -9.07 -16.16 15.15
CA ASN A 188 -10.40 -16.73 15.38
C ASN A 188 -11.09 -16.14 16.62
N THR A 189 -10.35 -15.92 17.71
CA THR A 189 -10.98 -15.54 18.99
C THR A 189 -11.11 -14.04 19.19
N ARG A 190 -10.19 -13.24 18.64
CA ARG A 190 -10.18 -11.79 18.79
C ARG A 190 -10.70 -11.10 17.54
N ILE A 191 -10.07 -11.32 16.39
CA ILE A 191 -10.40 -10.56 15.17
C ILE A 191 -11.79 -10.94 14.65
N GLN A 192 -12.10 -12.23 14.55
CA GLN A 192 -13.41 -12.67 14.07
C GLN A 192 -14.54 -12.24 15.01
N THR A 193 -14.35 -12.36 16.33
CA THR A 193 -15.32 -11.92 17.34
C THR A 193 -15.56 -10.42 17.29
N ASP A 194 -14.51 -9.60 17.26
CA ASP A 194 -14.62 -8.14 17.14
C ASP A 194 -15.36 -7.75 15.85
N THR A 195 -15.04 -8.41 14.73
CA THR A 195 -15.68 -8.16 13.44
C THR A 195 -17.16 -8.52 13.49
N TYR A 196 -17.50 -9.66 14.11
CA TYR A 196 -18.89 -10.07 14.29
C TYR A 196 -19.66 -9.08 15.17
N ILE A 197 -19.07 -8.59 16.26
CA ILE A 197 -19.66 -7.56 17.13
C ILE A 197 -19.89 -6.26 16.35
N ILE A 198 -18.95 -5.82 15.52
CA ILE A 198 -19.10 -4.61 14.69
C ILE A 198 -20.21 -4.78 13.63
N LEU A 199 -20.28 -5.95 12.98
CA LEU A 199 -21.32 -6.24 11.99
C LEU A 199 -22.72 -6.36 12.63
N SER A 200 -22.81 -6.95 13.83
CA SER A 200 -24.07 -7.16 14.56
C SER A 200 -24.55 -5.93 15.34
N SER A 201 -23.66 -5.02 15.72
CA SER A 201 -23.99 -3.76 16.39
C SER A 201 -24.59 -2.69 15.46
N GLY A 202 -24.75 -2.99 14.17
CA GLY A 202 -25.37 -2.07 13.20
C GLY A 202 -24.49 -0.90 12.77
N VAL A 203 -23.28 -0.75 13.33
CA VAL A 203 -22.31 0.29 12.94
C VAL A 203 -21.90 0.16 11.46
N ALA A 204 -21.89 -1.07 10.93
CA ALA A 204 -21.64 -1.33 9.51
C ALA A 204 -22.73 -0.78 8.56
N ARG A 205 -23.98 -0.55 9.03
CA ARG A 205 -25.04 0.01 8.18
C ARG A 205 -24.82 1.48 7.84
N ILE A 206 -24.05 2.21 8.64
CA ILE A 206 -23.82 3.66 8.45
C ILE A 206 -22.76 3.94 7.39
N PHE A 207 -21.80 3.02 7.17
CA PHE A 207 -20.72 3.24 6.19
C PHE A 207 -21.09 2.89 4.72
N PHE A 208 -22.15 2.10 4.49
CA PHE A 208 -22.57 1.71 3.13
C PHE A 208 -23.87 2.38 2.65
N SER A 209 -24.45 3.31 3.42
CA SER A 209 -25.72 3.97 3.09
C SER A 209 -25.63 5.50 2.98
N GLY A 210 -24.45 6.06 2.70
CA GLY A 210 -24.28 7.49 2.48
C GLY A 210 -24.13 7.87 1.01
N GLY A 211 -25.21 8.28 0.35
CA GLY A 211 -25.14 9.32 -0.69
C GLY A 211 -25.60 8.97 -2.10
N GLY A 212 -26.78 8.36 -2.25
CA GLY A 212 -27.60 8.53 -3.46
C GLY A 212 -28.87 9.30 -3.09
N GLY A 213 -29.07 10.47 -3.70
CA GLY A 213 -30.33 11.21 -3.66
C GLY A 213 -30.17 12.71 -3.42
N GLY A 214 -30.50 13.51 -4.43
CA GLY A 214 -30.61 14.97 -4.38
C GLY A 214 -29.92 15.65 -5.54
#